data_AF-B5X6Z0-F1
#
_entry.id   AF-B5X6Z0-F1
#
_cell.length_a   1.000
_cell.length_b   1.000
_cell.length_c   1.000
_cell.angle_alpha   90.00
_cell.angle_beta   90.00
_cell.angle_gamma   90.00
#
_symmetry.space_group_name_H-M   'P 1'
#
loop_
_entity.id
_entity.type
_entity.pdbx_description
1 polymer ?
#
loop_
_entity_poly.entity_id
_entity_poly.type
_entity_poly.pdbx_seq_one_letter_code
_entity_poly.pdbx_strand_id
1 'polypeptide(L)'
;MNNYSGICLVFCFAIFGLGSAIRCVKCKDYTGSCTKTQDCTYDDACLTLTERGGQTYRQCVKYSDCDYNRLAQMFPAVPNFNFNCCTGDLCNGATSIGTGKPLLGLLASLAVMWWCVH
;
A
#
# COMPACT_ATOMS: atom_id res chain seq x y z
N MET A 1 -3.73 -29.54 29.72
CA MET A 1 -4.31 -28.36 29.02
C MET A 1 -3.47 -28.07 27.77
N ASN A 2 -3.65 -28.84 26.69
CA ASN A 2 -2.79 -28.77 25.49
C ASN A 2 -3.53 -28.33 24.22
N ASN A 3 -4.81 -27.96 24.33
CA ASN A 3 -5.67 -27.67 23.18
C ASN A 3 -5.76 -26.17 22.86
N TYR A 4 -5.37 -25.28 23.79
CA TYR A 4 -5.47 -23.82 23.59
C TYR A 4 -4.40 -23.27 22.63
N SER A 5 -3.19 -23.84 22.65
CA SER A 5 -2.06 -23.40 21.81
C SER A 5 -2.33 -23.62 20.31
N GLY A 6 -2.91 -24.78 19.95
CA GLY A 6 -3.29 -25.08 18.58
C GLY A 6 -4.43 -24.20 18.05
N ILE A 7 -5.44 -23.93 18.89
CA ILE A 7 -6.57 -23.07 18.52
C ILE A 7 -6.10 -21.61 18.30
N CYS A 8 -5.17 -21.13 19.13
CA CYS A 8 -4.63 -19.77 19.01
C CYS A 8 -3.82 -19.58 17.71
N LEU A 9 -3.00 -20.57 17.34
CA LEU A 9 -2.25 -20.56 16.07
C LEU A 9 -3.19 -20.54 14.85
N VAL A 10 -4.24 -21.37 14.84
CA VAL A 10 -5.22 -21.41 13.74
C VAL A 10 -5.96 -20.07 13.61
N PHE A 11 -6.35 -19.45 14.73
CA PHE A 11 -6.96 -18.12 14.72
C PHE A 11 -6.01 -17.04 14.19
N CYS A 12 -4.73 -17.04 14.59
CA CYS A 12 -3.76 -16.09 14.06
C CYS A 12 -3.63 -16.22 12.54
N PHE A 13 -3.40 -17.42 11.99
CA PHE A 13 -3.28 -17.60 10.54
C PHE A 13 -4.57 -17.22 9.77
N ALA A 14 -5.75 -17.43 10.36
CA ALA A 14 -7.01 -17.02 9.75
C ALA A 14 -7.17 -15.49 9.63
N ILE A 15 -6.64 -14.73 10.60
CA ILE A 15 -6.73 -13.26 10.61
C ILE A 15 -5.66 -12.64 9.68
N PHE A 16 -4.48 -13.27 9.56
CA PHE A 16 -3.42 -12.82 8.64
C PHE A 16 -3.63 -13.26 7.17
N GLY A 17 -4.59 -14.13 6.88
CA GLY A 17 -4.81 -14.73 5.55
C GLY A 17 -5.72 -13.96 4.59
N LEU A 18 -6.47 -12.95 5.05
CA LEU A 18 -7.24 -12.08 4.15
C LEU A 18 -6.36 -10.90 3.72
N GLY A 19 -5.59 -11.10 2.66
CA GLY A 19 -4.96 -9.99 1.93
C GLY A 19 -6.05 -9.02 1.49
N SER A 20 -6.14 -7.88 2.17
CA SER A 20 -7.06 -6.82 1.77
C SER A 20 -6.52 -6.17 0.50
N ALA A 21 -7.43 -5.89 -0.44
CA ALA A 21 -7.11 -5.03 -1.58
C ALA A 21 -6.60 -3.68 -1.06
N ILE A 22 -5.42 -3.26 -1.49
CA ILE A 22 -4.87 -1.97 -1.06
C ILE A 22 -5.70 -0.83 -1.66
N ARG A 23 -5.75 0.31 -0.98
CA ARG A 23 -6.33 1.55 -1.52
C ARG A 23 -5.25 2.49 -1.97
N CYS A 24 -5.47 3.22 -3.06
CA CYS A 24 -4.57 4.26 -3.55
C CYS A 24 -5.32 5.56 -3.82
N VAL A 25 -4.59 6.68 -3.82
CA VAL A 25 -5.09 7.94 -4.37
C VAL A 25 -5.16 7.83 -5.89
N LYS A 26 -6.29 8.23 -6.48
CA LYS A 26 -6.55 8.22 -7.93
C LYS A 26 -6.87 9.63 -8.42
N CYS A 27 -5.92 10.25 -9.12
CA CYS A 27 -6.02 11.65 -9.52
C CYS A 27 -5.24 11.93 -10.80
N LYS A 28 -5.69 12.95 -11.54
CA LYS A 28 -4.97 13.58 -12.65
C LYS A 28 -5.12 15.08 -12.48
N ASP A 29 -4.09 15.75 -11.97
CA ASP A 29 -4.16 17.17 -11.64
C ASP A 29 -2.79 17.84 -11.67
N TYR A 30 -2.77 19.19 -11.75
CA TYR A 30 -1.53 19.98 -11.80
C TYR A 30 -0.99 20.36 -10.42
N THR A 31 -1.85 20.41 -9.40
CA THR A 31 -1.52 20.94 -8.07
C THR A 31 -0.98 19.88 -7.11
N GLY A 32 -1.12 18.61 -7.48
CA GLY A 32 -0.89 17.44 -6.64
C GLY A 32 -1.85 17.32 -5.44
N SER A 33 -2.90 18.14 -5.38
CA SER A 33 -3.73 18.34 -4.17
C SER A 33 -4.96 17.43 -4.10
N CYS A 34 -5.19 16.61 -5.11
CA CYS A 34 -6.33 15.71 -5.14
C CYS A 34 -6.19 14.57 -4.12
N THR A 35 -7.29 14.27 -3.43
CA THR A 35 -7.38 13.29 -2.33
C THR A 35 -8.38 12.16 -2.62
N LYS A 36 -8.83 12.02 -3.87
CA LYS A 36 -9.76 10.96 -4.26
C LYS A 36 -9.09 9.59 -4.13
N THR A 37 -9.77 8.65 -3.47
CA THR A 37 -9.24 7.31 -3.22
C THR A 37 -9.96 6.27 -4.06
N GLN A 38 -9.27 5.19 -4.41
CA GLN A 38 -9.78 4.02 -5.13
C GLN A 38 -9.23 2.74 -4.50
N ASP A 39 -10.05 1.70 -4.38
CA ASP A 39 -9.64 0.33 -4.06
C ASP A 39 -9.01 -0.37 -5.29
N CYS A 40 -7.87 -1.02 -5.08
CA CYS A 40 -7.13 -1.73 -6.13
C CYS A 40 -7.52 -3.22 -6.14
N THR A 41 -8.31 -3.64 -7.15
CA THR A 41 -8.83 -5.02 -7.20
C THR A 41 -7.79 -6.05 -7.64
N TYR A 42 -6.95 -5.70 -8.61
CA TYR A 42 -5.98 -6.62 -9.24
C TYR A 42 -4.52 -6.12 -9.16
N ASP A 43 -4.35 -4.92 -8.62
CA ASP A 43 -3.10 -4.20 -8.53
C ASP A 43 -2.61 -4.22 -7.08
N ASP A 44 -1.31 -4.32 -6.89
CA ASP A 44 -0.65 -4.45 -5.59
C ASP A 44 0.23 -3.24 -5.23
N ALA A 45 0.21 -2.17 -6.03
CA ALA A 45 0.93 -0.94 -5.77
C ALA A 45 0.16 0.34 -6.15
N CYS A 46 0.58 1.45 -5.54
CA CYS A 46 0.15 2.79 -5.91
C CYS A 46 1.23 3.51 -6.71
N LEU A 47 0.84 4.14 -7.82
CA LEU A 47 1.70 4.96 -8.67
C LEU A 47 1.53 6.45 -8.35
N THR A 48 2.62 7.20 -8.38
CA THR A 48 2.66 8.64 -8.61
C THR A 48 3.60 8.91 -9.78
N LEU A 49 3.06 9.45 -10.88
CA LEU A 49 3.81 9.81 -12.08
C LEU A 49 3.65 11.30 -12.31
N THR A 50 4.75 12.03 -12.41
CA THR A 50 4.77 13.48 -12.58
C THR A 50 5.43 13.82 -13.90
N GLU A 51 4.67 14.42 -14.80
CA GLU A 51 5.18 15.01 -16.04
C GLU A 51 6.05 16.23 -15.73
N ARG A 52 7.18 16.37 -16.42
CA ARG A 52 8.07 17.52 -16.21
C ARG A 52 7.37 18.83 -16.61
N GLY A 53 6.98 19.64 -15.62
CA GLY A 53 6.26 20.90 -15.83
C GLY A 53 4.78 20.73 -16.18
N GLY A 54 4.24 19.52 -16.02
CA GLY A 54 2.89 19.17 -16.42
C GLY A 54 2.06 18.57 -15.27
N GLN A 55 1.22 17.60 -15.61
CA GLN A 55 0.28 16.99 -14.66
C GLN A 55 0.92 15.88 -13.84
N THR A 56 0.38 15.66 -12.64
CA THR A 56 0.65 14.47 -11.83
C THR A 56 -0.50 13.48 -11.96
N TYR A 57 -0.16 12.24 -12.26
CA TYR A 57 -1.02 11.09 -12.41
C TYR A 57 -0.83 10.16 -11.20
N ARG A 58 -1.91 9.82 -10.52
CA ARG A 58 -1.93 8.88 -9.40
C ARG A 58 -2.98 7.83 -9.65
N GLN A 59 -2.65 6.56 -9.47
CA GLN A 59 -3.58 5.43 -9.62
C GLN A 59 -2.99 4.13 -9.07
N CYS A 60 -3.80 3.07 -9.06
CA CYS A 60 -3.33 1.70 -8.84
C CYS A 60 -2.48 1.22 -10.04
N VAL A 61 -1.49 0.37 -9.76
CA VAL A 61 -0.67 -0.33 -10.75
C VAL A 61 -0.16 -1.63 -10.16
N LYS A 62 0.18 -2.61 -10.99
CA LYS A 62 0.98 -3.73 -10.54
C LYS A 62 2.40 -3.27 -10.23
N TYR A 63 2.97 -3.72 -9.13
CA TYR A 63 4.35 -3.42 -8.77
C TYR A 63 5.32 -3.89 -9.87
N SER A 64 5.02 -5.02 -10.51
CA SER A 64 5.78 -5.53 -11.67
C SER A 64 5.73 -4.63 -12.90
N ASP A 65 4.67 -3.83 -13.05
CA ASP A 65 4.51 -2.86 -14.13
C ASP A 65 5.13 -1.50 -13.79
N CYS A 66 5.71 -1.34 -12.59
CA CYS A 66 6.42 -0.13 -12.18
C CYS A 66 7.85 -0.06 -12.76
N ASP A 67 7.92 -0.11 -14.09
CA ASP A 67 9.13 0.09 -14.88
C ASP A 67 8.92 1.24 -15.86
N TYR A 68 9.99 1.98 -16.17
CA TYR A 68 9.91 3.13 -17.06
C TYR A 68 9.33 2.76 -18.43
N ASN A 69 9.77 1.65 -19.05
CA ASN A 69 9.32 1.27 -20.39
C ASN A 69 7.83 0.89 -20.41
N ARG A 70 7.38 0.27 -19.32
CA ARG A 70 5.99 -0.16 -19.16
C ARG A 70 5.08 1.03 -18.90
N LEU A 71 5.50 1.95 -18.03
CA LEU A 71 4.80 3.20 -17.77
C LEU A 71 4.77 4.10 -19.02
N ALA A 72 5.84 4.18 -19.80
CA ALA A 72 5.85 4.93 -21.05
C ALA A 72 4.83 4.40 -22.07
N GLN A 73 4.59 3.09 -22.10
CA GLN A 73 3.54 2.48 -22.92
C GLN A 73 2.13 2.76 -22.38
N MET A 74 1.96 2.78 -21.05
CA MET A 74 0.67 3.12 -20.42
C MET A 74 0.32 4.61 -20.53
N PHE A 75 1.33 5.48 -20.55
CA PHE A 75 1.21 6.94 -20.62
C PHE A 75 1.89 7.52 -21.87
N PRO A 76 1.47 7.14 -23.10
CA PRO A 76 2.18 7.52 -24.33
C PRO A 76 2.12 9.03 -24.62
N ALA A 77 1.16 9.75 -24.02
CA ALA A 77 1.05 11.20 -24.13
C ALA A 77 2.02 11.97 -23.23
N VAL A 78 2.76 11.28 -22.35
CA VAL A 78 3.69 11.88 -21.39
C VAL A 78 5.11 11.42 -21.72
N PRO A 79 5.85 12.14 -22.59
CA PRO A 79 7.13 11.66 -23.12
C PRO A 79 8.28 11.73 -22.11
N ASN A 80 8.16 12.56 -21.06
CA ASN A 80 9.20 12.73 -20.06
C ASN A 80 8.58 12.93 -18.66
N PHE A 81 8.72 11.92 -17.82
CA PHE A 81 8.11 11.88 -16.49
C PHE A 81 9.07 11.31 -15.46
N ASN A 82 8.85 11.69 -14.21
CA ASN A 82 9.37 10.98 -13.05
C ASN A 82 8.26 10.12 -12.43
N PHE A 83 8.60 8.99 -11.84
CA PHE A 83 7.60 8.13 -11.21
C PHE A 83 8.10 7.56 -9.88
N ASN A 84 7.15 7.23 -9.00
CA ASN A 84 7.36 6.52 -7.75
C ASN A 84 6.22 5.52 -7.53
N CYS A 85 6.56 4.29 -7.14
CA CYS A 85 5.58 3.31 -6.70
C CYS A 85 5.82 2.91 -5.26
N CYS A 86 4.74 2.62 -4.55
CA CYS A 86 4.77 2.14 -3.17
C CYS A 86 3.68 1.10 -2.96
N THR A 87 3.87 0.23 -1.98
CA THR A 87 2.88 -0.76 -1.55
C THR A 87 2.31 -0.34 -0.19
N GLY A 88 1.02 -0.60 0.01
CA GLY A 88 0.29 -0.24 1.23
C GLY A 88 -0.75 0.85 1.02
N ASP A 89 -1.71 0.91 1.94
CA ASP A 89 -2.88 1.79 1.83
C ASP A 89 -2.51 3.26 1.80
N LEU A 90 -3.00 3.94 0.75
CA LEU A 90 -2.92 5.37 0.48
C LEU A 90 -1.48 5.91 0.50
N CYS A 91 -0.49 5.06 0.26
CA CYS A 91 0.93 5.42 0.34
C CYS A 91 1.35 6.51 -0.67
N ASN A 92 0.56 6.70 -1.74
CA ASN A 92 0.76 7.75 -2.74
C ASN A 92 0.00 9.06 -2.46
N GLY A 93 -0.56 9.21 -1.24
CA GLY A 93 -1.09 10.48 -0.73
C GLY A 93 0.01 11.50 -0.43
N ALA A 94 -0.37 12.79 -0.33
CA ALA A 94 0.57 13.90 -0.22
C ALA A 94 1.62 13.69 0.89
N THR A 95 2.91 13.72 0.50
CA THR A 95 4.13 13.61 1.34
C THR A 95 4.01 12.57 2.45
N SER A 96 4.47 11.37 2.12
CA SER A 96 4.81 10.29 3.05
C SER A 96 5.58 10.80 4.27
N ILE A 97 4.86 11.17 5.33
CA ILE A 97 5.40 11.10 6.68
C ILE A 97 5.61 9.62 6.92
N GLY A 98 6.89 9.23 6.88
CA GLY A 98 7.35 7.85 6.94
C GLY A 98 6.55 7.04 7.93
N THR A 99 6.04 5.92 7.43
CA THR A 99 5.35 4.84 8.13
C THR A 99 5.82 4.75 9.58
N GLY A 100 5.02 5.31 10.49
CA GLY A 100 5.25 5.25 11.92
C GLY A 100 5.15 3.80 12.38
N LYS A 101 6.32 3.15 12.44
CA LYS A 101 6.73 2.00 13.27
C LYS A 101 5.58 1.14 13.87
N PRO A 102 5.50 -0.17 13.55
CA PRO A 102 4.55 -1.12 14.15
C PRO A 102 4.87 -1.47 15.62
N LEU A 103 5.35 -0.51 16.41
CA LEU A 103 5.70 -0.67 17.82
C LEU A 103 4.48 -0.99 18.69
N LEU A 104 3.29 -0.47 18.34
CA LEU A 104 2.06 -0.75 19.07
C LEU A 104 1.58 -2.20 18.91
N GLY A 105 1.74 -2.80 17.73
CA GLY A 105 1.40 -4.21 17.51
C GLY A 105 2.28 -5.17 18.30
N LEU A 106 3.57 -4.85 18.38
CA LEU A 106 4.57 -5.65 19.11
C LEU A 106 4.30 -5.69 20.63
N LEU A 107 3.88 -4.57 21.21
CA LEU A 107 3.54 -4.49 22.64
C LEU A 107 2.25 -5.27 22.97
N ALA A 108 1.25 -5.24 22.07
CA ALA A 108 0.02 -6.02 22.24
C ALA A 108 0.27 -7.54 22.16
N SER A 109 1.15 -7.99 21.25
CA SER A 109 1.52 -9.41 21.13
C SER A 109 2.24 -9.95 22.37
N LEU A 110 3.11 -9.15 22.99
CA LEU A 110 3.82 -9.52 24.23
C LEU A 110 2.86 -9.66 25.42
N ALA A 111 1.84 -8.81 25.51
CA ALA A 111 0.81 -8.90 26.55
C ALA A 111 -0.05 -10.17 26.42
N VAL A 112 -0.42 -10.55 25.20
CA VAL A 112 -1.19 -11.78 24.93
C VAL A 112 -0.36 -13.03 25.23
N MET A 113 0.93 -13.04 24.86
CA MET A 113 1.81 -14.17 25.21
C MET A 113 1.97 -14.36 26.72
N TRP A 114 2.01 -13.27 27.49
CA TRP A 114 2.07 -13.33 28.95
C TRP A 114 0.81 -13.94 29.58
N TRP A 115 -0.36 -13.70 28.98
CA TRP A 115 -1.63 -14.26 29.42
C TRP A 115 -1.86 -15.71 28.96
N CYS A 116 -1.15 -16.18 27.93
CA CYS A 116 -1.25 -17.57 27.47
C CYS A 116 -0.30 -18.53 28.22
N VAL A 117 0.71 -18.00 28.92
CA VAL A 117 1.75 -18.79 29.61
C VAL A 117 1.48 -18.93 31.12
N HIS A 118 0.68 -18.05 31.71
CA HIS A 118 0.22 -18.13 33.12
C HIS A 118 -1.20 -18.71 33.17
#